data_AF-A0A849R023-F1
#
_entry.id   AF-A0A849R023-F1
#
_cell.length_a   1.000
_cell.length_b   1.000
_cell.length_c   1.000
_cell.angle_alpha   90.00
_cell.angle_beta   90.00
_cell.angle_gamma   90.00
#
_symmetry.space_group_name_H-M   'P 1'
#
loop_
_entity.id
_entity.type
_entity.pdbx_description
1 polymer ?
#
loop_
_entity_poly.entity_id
_entity_poly.type
_entity_poly.pdbx_seq_one_letter_code
_entity_poly.pdbx_strand_id
1 'polypeptide(L)' 'MTVEKLLEKGDDLIKRKKYEKALKAYENAIKINPDFAEAWKGKGVALLKRKRYYDALLAFDNAININKTFAKA' A
#
# COMPACT_ATOMS: atom_id res chain seq x y z
N MET A 1 2.94 7.87 15.53
CA MET A 1 1.84 7.46 14.62
C MET A 1 1.90 5.95 14.54
N THR A 2 0.77 5.25 14.69
CA THR A 2 0.73 3.79 14.53
C THR A 2 0.61 3.41 13.05
N VAL A 3 0.82 2.13 12.73
CA VAL A 3 0.73 1.59 11.37
C VAL A 3 -0.69 1.76 10.82
N GLU A 4 -1.70 1.49 11.65
CA GLU A 4 -3.13 1.58 11.31
C GLU A 4 -3.52 3.01 10.94
N LYS A 5 -3.05 4.00 11.73
CA LYS A 5 -3.31 5.41 11.45
C LYS A 5 -2.67 5.88 10.13
N LEU A 6 -1.54 5.29 9.74
CA LEU A 6 -0.91 5.56 8.45
C LEU A 6 -1.69 4.92 7.29
N LEU A 7 -2.30 3.74 7.48
CA LEU A 7 -3.22 3.16 6.50
C LEU A 7 -4.45 4.03 6.28
N GLU A 8 -5.14 4.40 7.35
CA GLU A 8 -6.35 5.23 7.27
C GLU A 8 -6.07 6.54 6.52
N LYS A 9 -4.92 7.16 6.82
CA LYS A 9 -4.43 8.34 6.10
C LYS A 9 -4.15 8.04 4.63
N GLY A 10 -3.49 6.92 4.33
CA GLY A 10 -3.25 6.47 2.95
C GLY A 10 -4.55 6.33 2.16
N ASP A 11 -5.54 5.66 2.74
CA ASP A 11 -6.83 5.38 2.13
C ASP A 11 -7.65 6.66 1.88
N ASP A 12 -7.68 7.60 2.83
CA ASP A 12 -8.27 8.91 2.64
C ASP A 12 -7.58 9.68 1.49
N LEU A 13 -6.25 9.61 1.41
CA LEU A 13 -5.49 10.25 0.34
C LEU A 13 -5.77 9.59 -1.03
N ILE A 14 -5.98 8.28 -1.10
CA ILE A 14 -6.45 7.59 -2.31
C ILE A 14 -7.81 8.13 -2.75
N LYS A 15 -8.78 8.22 -1.84
CA LYS A 15 -10.12 8.76 -2.12
C LYS A 15 -10.04 10.19 -2.66
N ARG A 16 -9.13 11.00 -2.13
CA ARG A 16 -8.84 12.38 -2.57
C ARG A 16 -7.95 12.46 -3.82
N LYS A 17 -7.61 11.33 -4.45
CA LYS A 17 -6.70 11.22 -5.62
C LYS A 17 -5.30 11.82 -5.39
N LYS A 18 -4.85 11.93 -4.14
CA LYS A 18 -3.53 12.43 -3.74
C LYS A 18 -2.52 11.27 -3.64
N TYR A 19 -2.28 10.61 -4.76
CA TYR A 19 -1.58 9.32 -4.82
C TYR A 19 -0.14 9.38 -4.28
N GLU A 20 0.62 10.44 -4.55
CA GLU A 20 2.00 10.58 -4.06
C GLU A 20 2.06 10.72 -2.55
N LYS A 21 1.06 11.39 -1.95
CA LYS A 21 0.96 11.49 -0.48
C LYS A 21 0.50 10.17 0.13
N ALA A 22 -0.39 9.44 -0.55
CA ALA A 22 -0.81 8.10 -0.13
C ALA A 22 0.39 7.14 -0.13
N LEU A 23 1.22 7.16 -1.18
CA LEU A 23 2.46 6.38 -1.26
C LEU A 23 3.36 6.61 -0.06
N LYS A 24 3.62 7.87 0.31
CA LYS A 24 4.43 8.19 1.49
C LYS A 24 3.82 7.66 2.79
N ALA A 25 2.48 7.65 2.91
CA ALA A 25 1.82 7.11 4.09
C ALA A 25 2.01 5.59 4.18
N TYR A 26 1.78 4.85 3.08
CA TYR A 26 2.00 3.40 3.03
C TYR A 26 3.48 3.02 3.20
N GLU A 27 4.42 3.77 2.61
CA GLU A 27 5.85 3.54 2.79
C GLU A 27 6.29 3.74 4.24
N ASN A 28 5.73 4.74 4.93
CA ASN A 28 5.99 4.91 6.36
C ASN A 28 5.37 3.78 7.19
N ALA A 29 4.19 3.27 6.82
CA ALA A 29 3.59 2.10 7.46
C ALA A 29 4.48 0.85 7.30
N ILE A 30 4.97 0.61 6.08
CA ILE A 30 5.91 -0.49 5.75
C ILE A 30 7.22 -0.35 6.52
N LYS A 31 7.76 0.87 6.67
CA LYS A 31 8.98 1.10 7.47
C LYS A 31 8.81 0.75 8.95
N ILE A 32 7.61 0.95 9.50
CA ILE A 32 7.32 0.63 10.90
C ILE A 32 7.03 -0.87 11.05
N ASN A 33 6.25 -1.44 10.14
CA ASN A 33 5.97 -2.87 10.10
C ASN A 33 6.05 -3.40 8.65
N PRO A 34 7.20 -3.98 8.26
CA PRO A 34 7.40 -4.54 6.93
C PRO A 34 6.46 -5.71 6.61
N ASP A 35 5.98 -6.43 7.63
CA ASP A 35 5.11 -7.61 7.49
C ASP A 35 3.62 -7.22 7.51
N PHE A 36 3.29 -5.94 7.33
CA PHE A 36 1.91 -5.50 7.26
C PHE A 36 1.39 -5.49 5.82
N ALA A 37 0.78 -6.60 5.43
CA ALA A 37 0.38 -6.88 4.05
C ALA A 37 -0.56 -5.80 3.46
N GLU A 38 -1.46 -5.23 4.27
CA GLU A 38 -2.39 -4.17 3.88
C GLU A 38 -1.67 -2.90 3.40
N ALA A 39 -0.51 -2.56 3.98
CA ALA A 39 0.26 -1.40 3.56
C ALA A 39 0.92 -1.62 2.19
N TRP A 40 1.40 -2.83 1.92
CA TRP A 40 1.88 -3.22 0.59
C TRP A 40 0.78 -3.20 -0.46
N LYS A 41 -0.41 -3.73 -0.13
CA LYS A 41 -1.60 -3.64 -0.99
C LYS A 41 -1.96 -2.18 -1.29
N GLY A 42 -2.02 -1.33 -0.27
CA GLY A 42 -2.30 0.10 -0.42
C GLY A 42 -1.29 0.81 -1.32
N LYS A 43 0.00 0.51 -1.14
CA LYS A 43 1.09 1.00 -2.01
C LYS A 43 0.87 0.56 -3.47
N GLY A 44 0.53 -0.71 -3.71
CA GLY A 44 0.23 -1.23 -5.04
C GLY A 44 -0.92 -0.49 -5.71
N VAL A 45 -2.03 -0.25 -5.00
CA VAL A 45 -3.18 0.52 -5.50
C VAL A 45 -2.76 1.96 -5.87
N ALA A 46 -1.98 2.62 -5.02
CA ALA A 46 -1.51 3.98 -5.28
C ALA A 46 -0.62 4.06 -6.54
N LEU A 47 0.29 3.09 -6.71
CA LEU A 47 1.15 2.97 -7.89
C LEU A 47 0.35 2.69 -9.16
N LEU A 48 -0.65 1.81 -9.07
CA LEU A 48 -1.56 1.48 -10.18
C LEU A 48 -2.30 2.73 -10.66
N LYS A 49 -2.87 3.52 -9.73
CA LYS A 49 -3.54 4.80 -10.07
C LYS A 49 -2.59 5.81 -10.71
N ARG A 50 -1.29 5.69 -10.43
CA ARG A 50 -0.23 6.49 -11.05
C ARG A 50 0.34 5.90 -12.35
N LYS A 51 -0.20 4.78 -12.83
CA LYS A 51 0.27 4.05 -14.02
C LYS A 51 1.70 3.51 -13.90
N ARG A 52 2.18 3.33 -12.66
CA ARG A 52 3.47 2.66 -12.37
C ARG A 52 3.24 1.17 -12.21
N TYR A 53 2.94 0.50 -13.32
CA TYR A 53 2.43 -0.87 -13.30
C TYR A 53 3.44 -1.88 -12.75
N TYR A 54 4.71 -1.78 -13.13
CA TYR A 54 5.76 -2.68 -12.64
C TYR A 54 5.95 -2.59 -11.12
N ASP A 55 6.05 -1.36 -10.61
CA ASP A 55 6.19 -1.15 -9.16
C ASP A 55 4.93 -1.60 -8.39
N ALA A 56 3.75 -1.42 -9.00
CA ALA A 56 2.49 -1.88 -8.41
C ALA A 56 2.46 -3.41 -8.29
N LEU A 57 2.89 -4.12 -9.33
CA LEU A 57 3.02 -5.58 -9.33
C LEU A 57 3.91 -6.04 -8.18
N LEU A 58 5.12 -5.48 -8.07
CA LEU A 58 6.04 -5.81 -6.97
C LEU A 58 5.43 -5.55 -5.59
N ALA A 59 4.67 -4.46 -5.43
CA ALA A 59 4.00 -4.18 -4.17
C ALA A 59 2.89 -5.21 -3.86
N PHE A 60 2.13 -5.65 -4.85
CA PHE A 60 1.14 -6.71 -4.67
C PHE A 60 1.77 -8.07 -4.40
N ASP A 61 2.86 -8.41 -5.06
CA ASP A 61 3.61 -9.64 -4.81
C ASP A 61 4.11 -9.71 -3.36
N ASN A 62 4.65 -8.59 -2.84
CA ASN A 62 5.02 -8.51 -1.43
C ASN A 62 3.80 -8.70 -0.51
N ALA A 63 2.66 -8.07 -0.81
CA ALA A 63 1.44 -8.25 -0.03
C ALA A 63 0.97 -9.72 0.00
N ILE A 64 1.04 -10.41 -1.14
CA ILE A 64 0.67 -11.83 -1.28
C ILE A 64 1.66 -12.74 -0.54
N ASN A 65 2.96 -12.45 -0.62
CA ASN A 65 3.99 -13.22 0.07
C ASN A 65 3.81 -13.17 1.59
N ILE A 66 3.40 -12.03 2.12
CA ILE A 66 3.10 -11.84 3.54
C ILE A 66 1.76 -12.47 3.91
N ASN A 67 0.71 -12.17 3.16
CA ASN A 67 -0.63 -12.71 3.38
C ASN A 67 -1.19 -13.35 2.11
N LYS A 68 -1.04 -14.67 2.03
CA LYS A 68 -1.46 -15.49 0.88
C LYS A 68 -2.96 -15.44 0.59
N THR A 69 -3.79 -14.94 1.51
CA THR A 69 -5.24 -14.76 1.25
C THR A 69 -5.50 -13.70 0.19
N PHE A 70 -4.58 -12.74 -0.01
CA PHE A 70 -4.69 -11.74 -1.07
C PHE A 70 -4.53 -12.30 -2.48
N ALA A 71 -3.99 -13.51 -2.66
CA ALA A 71 -3.94 -14.18 -3.96
C ALA A 71 -5.32 -14.71 -4.42
N LYS A 72 -6.30 -14.82 -3.51
CA LYS A 72 -7.59 -15.49 -3.77
C LYS A 72 -8.74 -14.52 -4.13
N ALA A 73 -8.45 -13.35 -4.68
CA ALA A 73 -9.49 -12.36 -5.03
C ALA A 73 -10.13 -12.62 -6.40
#